data_AF-A0A6I5C0N6-F1
#
_entry.id   AF-A0A6I5C0N6-F1
#
_cell.length_a   1.000
_cell.length_b   1.000
_cell.length_c   1.000
_cell.angle_alpha   90.00
_cell.angle_beta   90.00
_cell.angle_gamma   90.00
#
_symmetry.space_group_name_H-M   'P 1'
#
loop_
_entity.id
_entity.type
_entity.pdbx_description
1 polymer ?
#
loop_
_entity_poly.entity_id
_entity_poly.type
_entity_poly.pdbx_seq_one_letter_code
_entity_poly.pdbx_strand_id
1 'polypeptide(L)'
;AVREVAGSPGDRLLHWDLHYDNVLAAGRAPWLAIDPKPLAGDPGFDLMPALGDRYDPAETRWRFDALTALLGLDRARARAWTLGRVLQNCLWEIEDGRPLETVQLEIGRTLRA
;
A
#
# COMPACT_ATOMS: atom_id res chain seq x y z
N ALA A 1 5.78 -14.03 3.86
CA ALA A 1 5.28 -12.84 3.15
C ALA A 1 6.28 -12.43 2.05
N VAL A 2 7.12 -11.40 2.19
CA VAL A 2 7.93 -10.90 1.04
C VAL A 2 8.94 -11.94 0.50
N ARG A 3 9.51 -12.80 1.35
CA ARG A 3 10.48 -13.83 0.93
C ARG A 3 9.98 -14.70 -0.23
N GLU A 4 8.69 -15.01 -0.25
CA GLU A 4 8.07 -15.88 -1.26
C GLU A 4 7.93 -15.19 -2.62
N VAL A 5 7.84 -13.86 -2.64
CA VAL A 5 7.60 -13.05 -3.85
C VAL A 5 8.83 -12.27 -4.31
N ALA A 6 9.89 -12.19 -3.50
CA ALA A 6 11.08 -11.37 -3.75
C ALA A 6 11.79 -11.67 -5.09
N GLY A 7 11.75 -12.92 -5.56
CA GLY A 7 12.36 -13.31 -6.85
C GLY A 7 11.63 -12.76 -8.09
N SER A 8 10.47 -12.14 -7.90
CA SER A 8 9.68 -11.50 -8.95
C SER A 8 9.17 -10.16 -8.41
N PRO A 9 9.96 -9.07 -8.45
CA PRO A 9 9.58 -7.81 -7.81
C PRO A 9 8.46 -7.05 -8.52
N GLY A 10 8.03 -7.49 -9.71
CA GLY A 10 7.10 -6.75 -10.57
C GLY A 10 7.82 -5.79 -11.52
N ASP A 11 7.08 -5.23 -12.48
CA ASP A 11 7.58 -4.41 -13.59
C ASP A 11 6.76 -3.12 -13.81
N ARG A 12 5.93 -2.75 -12.83
CA ARG A 12 5.04 -1.59 -12.93
C ARG A 12 5.68 -0.35 -12.33
N LEU A 13 5.36 0.81 -12.89
CA LEU A 13 5.66 2.09 -12.27
C LEU A 13 4.65 2.34 -11.14
N LEU A 14 5.18 2.47 -9.93
CA LEU A 14 4.44 2.72 -8.70
C LEU A 14 4.45 4.21 -8.36
N HIS A 15 3.36 4.69 -7.78
CA HIS A 15 3.26 6.03 -7.20
C HIS A 15 3.93 6.10 -5.82
N TRP A 16 3.91 4.99 -5.07
CA TRP A 16 4.44 4.82 -3.71
C TRP A 16 3.69 5.53 -2.59
N ASP A 17 3.18 6.73 -2.88
CA ASP A 17 2.59 7.64 -1.89
C ASP A 17 1.17 8.10 -2.26
N LEU A 18 0.37 7.20 -2.85
CA LEU A 18 -0.97 7.53 -3.37
C LEU A 18 -2.04 7.48 -2.27
N HIS A 19 -1.99 8.43 -1.35
CA HIS A 19 -3.05 8.69 -0.36
C HIS A 19 -4.03 9.76 -0.87
N TYR A 20 -5.20 9.91 -0.25
CA TYR A 20 -6.28 10.75 -0.78
C TYR A 20 -5.90 12.24 -0.91
N ASP A 21 -5.02 12.78 -0.05
CA ASP A 21 -4.52 14.16 -0.17
C ASP A 21 -3.61 14.37 -1.40
N ASN A 22 -3.05 13.29 -1.98
CA ASN A 22 -2.28 13.31 -3.22
C ASN A 22 -3.15 13.08 -4.47
N VAL A 23 -4.48 13.11 -4.34
CA VAL A 23 -5.43 13.03 -5.45
C VAL A 23 -6.28 14.29 -5.50
N LEU A 24 -6.02 15.15 -6.49
CA LEU A 24 -6.64 16.48 -6.58
C LEU A 24 -7.57 16.61 -7.78
N ALA A 25 -8.65 17.37 -7.61
CA ALA A 25 -9.50 17.77 -8.73
C ALA A 25 -8.74 18.71 -9.67
N ALA A 26 -8.94 18.60 -10.98
CA ALA A 26 -8.21 19.40 -11.95
C ALA A 26 -9.00 19.72 -13.22
N GLY A 27 -8.50 20.68 -14.01
CA GLY A 27 -9.12 21.07 -15.29
C GLY A 27 -8.82 20.10 -16.44
N ARG A 28 -7.63 19.49 -16.49
CA ARG A 28 -7.23 18.58 -17.58
C ARG A 28 -7.86 17.19 -17.50
N ALA A 29 -8.27 16.78 -16.30
CA ALA A 29 -8.95 15.51 -16.00
C ALA A 29 -9.67 15.66 -14.65
N PRO A 30 -10.76 14.93 -14.39
CA PRO A 30 -11.52 15.07 -13.14
C PRO A 30 -10.68 14.91 -11.87
N TRP A 31 -9.68 14.02 -11.91
CA TRP A 31 -8.75 13.76 -10.81
C TRP A 31 -7.32 13.58 -11.33
N LEU A 32 -6.34 14.08 -10.59
CA LEU A 32 -4.91 13.91 -10.85
C LEU A 32 -4.20 13.43 -9.60
N ALA A 33 -3.34 12.42 -9.77
CA ALA A 33 -2.34 12.05 -8.78
C ALA A 33 -1.15 13.03 -8.83
N ILE A 34 -0.64 13.40 -7.65
CA ILE A 34 0.50 14.31 -7.48
C ILE A 34 1.54 13.74 -6.50
N ASP A 35 2.72 14.34 -6.50
CA ASP A 35 3.86 13.96 -5.65
C ASP A 35 4.28 12.46 -5.72
N PRO A 36 4.42 11.87 -6.92
CA PRO A 36 4.88 10.49 -7.02
C PRO A 36 6.32 10.39 -6.50
N LYS A 37 6.61 9.29 -5.82
CA LYS A 37 7.99 8.87 -5.51
C LYS A 37 8.26 7.59 -6.30
N PRO A 38 8.64 7.72 -7.57
CA PRO A 38 8.54 6.63 -8.54
C PRO A 38 9.42 5.44 -8.14
N LEU A 39 8.82 4.26 -8.12
CA LEU A 39 9.48 2.98 -7.89
C LEU A 39 9.02 1.97 -8.93
N ALA A 40 9.93 1.13 -9.44
CA ALA A 40 9.53 -0.02 -10.24
C ALA A 40 9.25 -1.21 -9.32
N GLY A 41 8.07 -1.83 -9.44
CA GLY A 41 7.74 -2.98 -8.59
C GLY A 41 6.33 -3.54 -8.79
N ASP A 42 5.88 -4.26 -7.78
CA ASP A 42 4.58 -4.92 -7.76
C ASP A 42 3.49 -3.98 -7.27
N PRO A 43 2.34 -3.88 -7.96
CA PRO A 43 1.25 -2.99 -7.57
C PRO A 43 0.66 -3.31 -6.20
N GLY A 44 0.84 -4.52 -5.67
CA GLY A 44 0.45 -4.88 -4.31
C GLY A 44 1.16 -4.04 -3.23
N PHE A 45 2.32 -3.47 -3.55
CA PHE A 45 3.10 -2.60 -2.67
C PHE A 45 2.41 -1.24 -2.46
N ASP A 46 1.75 -0.73 -3.52
CA ASP A 46 1.07 0.57 -3.54
C ASP A 46 -0.33 0.55 -2.91
N LEU A 47 -0.80 -0.60 -2.46
CA LEU A 47 -2.11 -0.70 -1.80
C LEU A 47 -2.12 -0.08 -0.40
N MET A 48 -0.97 -0.01 0.27
CA MET A 48 -0.93 0.38 1.69
C MET A 48 -1.45 1.82 1.92
N PRO A 49 -0.98 2.87 1.21
CA PRO A 49 -1.49 4.23 1.42
C PRO A 49 -3.03 4.30 1.35
N ALA A 50 -3.64 3.67 0.35
CA ALA A 50 -5.10 3.62 0.18
C ALA A 50 -5.83 2.84 1.29
N LEU A 51 -5.18 1.86 1.92
CA LEU A 51 -5.75 1.16 3.08
C LEU A 51 -5.68 1.99 4.37
N GLY A 52 -4.67 2.87 4.49
CA GLY A 52 -4.53 3.80 5.60
C GLY A 52 -5.46 5.02 5.52
N ASP A 53 -5.91 5.38 4.32
CA ASP A 53 -6.84 6.49 4.11
C ASP A 53 -8.16 6.29 4.85
N ARG A 54 -8.57 7.27 5.68
CA ARG A 54 -9.85 7.22 6.43
C ARG A 54 -10.08 5.85 7.07
N TYR A 55 -9.06 5.39 7.79
CA TYR A 55 -8.97 4.04 8.29
C TYR A 55 -10.13 3.68 9.23
N ASP A 56 -10.72 2.51 8.96
CA ASP A 56 -11.64 1.78 9.85
C ASP A 56 -11.15 0.32 9.93
N PRO A 57 -10.81 -0.20 11.12
CA PRO A 57 -10.37 -1.59 11.29
C PRO A 57 -11.34 -2.61 10.69
N ALA A 58 -12.65 -2.38 10.77
CA ALA A 58 -13.68 -3.28 10.27
C ALA A 58 -13.66 -3.39 8.73
N GLU A 59 -13.17 -2.36 8.04
CA GLU A 59 -13.15 -2.28 6.59
C GLU A 59 -11.86 -2.82 5.96
N THR A 60 -10.79 -3.03 6.73
CA THR A 60 -9.46 -3.39 6.22
C THR A 60 -9.49 -4.55 5.21
N ARG A 61 -10.16 -5.66 5.56
CA ARG A 61 -10.24 -6.84 4.68
C ARG A 61 -11.06 -6.52 3.44
N TRP A 62 -12.26 -5.97 3.61
CA TRP A 62 -13.12 -5.62 2.49
C TRP A 62 -12.45 -4.66 1.51
N ARG A 63 -11.76 -3.61 1.99
CA ARG A 63 -11.03 -2.65 1.13
C ARG A 63 -9.89 -3.33 0.39
N PHE A 64 -9.11 -4.17 1.07
CA PHE A 64 -8.05 -4.92 0.42
C PHE A 64 -8.58 -5.84 -0.69
N ASP A 65 -9.72 -6.51 -0.46
CA ASP A 65 -10.39 -7.37 -1.43
C ASP A 65 -10.92 -6.55 -2.61
N ALA A 66 -11.55 -5.40 -2.34
CA ALA A 66 -12.05 -4.49 -3.35
C ALA A 66 -10.93 -3.93 -4.23
N LEU A 67 -9.82 -3.48 -3.64
CA LEU A 67 -8.65 -2.97 -4.36
C LEU A 67 -8.00 -4.05 -5.23
N THR A 68 -7.79 -5.25 -4.68
CA THR A 68 -7.20 -6.36 -5.43
C THR A 68 -8.09 -6.81 -6.58
N ALA A 69 -9.42 -6.87 -6.39
CA ALA A 69 -10.36 -7.18 -7.44
C ALA A 69 -10.40 -6.10 -8.54
N LEU A 70 -10.48 -4.82 -8.15
CA LEU A 70 -10.53 -3.69 -9.08
C LEU A 70 -9.30 -3.61 -9.97
N LEU A 71 -8.12 -3.89 -9.41
CA LEU A 71 -6.84 -3.86 -10.10
C LEU A 71 -6.47 -5.19 -10.78
N GLY A 72 -7.28 -6.24 -10.63
CA GLY A 72 -7.02 -7.56 -11.20
C GLY A 72 -5.77 -8.23 -10.64
N LEU A 73 -5.45 -7.99 -9.37
CA LEU A 73 -4.22 -8.50 -8.73
C LEU A 73 -4.42 -9.90 -8.18
N ASP A 74 -3.37 -10.73 -8.25
CA ASP A 74 -3.33 -11.94 -7.44
C ASP A 74 -3.33 -11.56 -5.96
N ARG A 75 -4.35 -12.04 -5.25
CA ARG A 75 -4.62 -11.65 -3.87
C ARG A 75 -3.48 -12.02 -2.91
N ALA A 76 -2.93 -13.23 -3.05
CA ALA A 76 -1.89 -13.73 -2.14
C ALA A 76 -0.58 -12.94 -2.33
N ARG A 77 -0.24 -12.66 -3.59
CA ARG A 77 0.88 -11.83 -3.98
C ARG A 77 0.73 -10.38 -3.54
N ALA A 78 -0.44 -9.78 -3.77
CA ALA A 78 -0.74 -8.42 -3.33
C ALA A 78 -0.57 -8.29 -1.81
N ARG A 79 -1.09 -9.27 -1.06
CA ARG A 79 -0.97 -9.34 0.40
C ARG A 79 0.51 -9.38 0.83
N ALA A 80 1.32 -10.19 0.15
CA ALA A 80 2.75 -10.29 0.46
C ALA A 80 3.48 -8.96 0.26
N TRP A 81 3.19 -8.23 -0.82
CA TRP A 81 3.79 -6.92 -1.10
C TRP A 81 3.24 -5.80 -0.21
N THR A 82 1.95 -5.79 0.13
CA THR A 82 1.38 -4.84 1.11
C THR A 82 2.02 -5.03 2.48
N LEU A 83 2.22 -6.27 2.93
CA LEU A 83 2.97 -6.55 4.16
C LEU A 83 4.44 -6.13 4.05
N GLY A 84 5.03 -6.20 2.86
CA GLY A 84 6.35 -5.63 2.58
C GLY A 84 6.40 -4.11 2.75
N ARG A 85 5.39 -3.39 2.28
CA ARG A 85 5.27 -1.94 2.48
C ARG A 85 5.11 -1.57 3.94
N VAL A 86 4.29 -2.29 4.70
CA VAL A 86 4.18 -2.13 6.18
C VAL A 86 5.54 -2.36 6.85
N LEU A 87 6.27 -3.41 6.48
CA LEU A 87 7.60 -3.68 7.02
C LEU A 87 8.59 -2.57 6.72
N GLN A 88 8.63 -2.06 5.49
CA GLN A 88 9.51 -0.96 5.10
C GLN A 88 9.25 0.28 5.97
N ASN A 89 7.99 0.67 6.13
CA ASN A 89 7.65 1.85 6.91
C ASN A 89 7.98 1.67 8.39
N CYS A 90 7.76 0.47 8.95
CA CYS A 90 8.20 0.16 10.31
C CYS A 90 9.71 0.30 10.48
N LEU A 91 10.51 -0.12 9.49
CA LEU A 91 11.96 0.01 9.53
C LEU A 91 12.39 1.48 9.57
N TRP A 92 11.77 2.34 8.75
CA TRP A 92 12.07 3.77 8.77
C TRP A 92 11.73 4.44 10.10
N GLU A 93 10.56 4.12 10.69
CA GLU A 93 10.22 4.65 12.02
C GLU A 93 11.27 4.24 13.07
N ILE A 94 11.75 2.99 13.02
CA ILE A 94 12.81 2.51 13.91
C ILE A 94 14.14 3.23 13.67
N GLU A 95 14.56 3.37 12.41
CA GLU A 95 15.79 4.06 12.01
C GLU A 95 15.77 5.54 12.46
N ASP A 96 14.61 6.18 12.41
CA ASP A 96 14.41 7.57 12.84
C ASP A 96 14.15 7.72 14.35
N GLY A 97 14.14 6.62 15.11
CA GLY A 97 13.86 6.62 16.55
C GLY A 97 12.43 7.04 16.91
N ARG A 98 11.48 6.89 15.99
CA ARG A 98 10.07 7.22 16.15
C ARG A 98 9.23 5.99 16.57
N PRO A 99 8.07 6.20 17.22
CA PRO A 99 7.12 5.13 17.47
C PRO A 99 6.58 4.54 16.16
N LEU A 100 6.28 3.24 16.16
CA LEU A 100 5.64 2.59 15.02
C LEU A 100 4.23 3.14 14.78
N GLU A 101 3.86 3.28 13.52
CA GLU A 101 2.57 3.79 13.09
C GLU A 101 1.45 2.75 13.33
N THR A 102 0.54 3.05 14.26
CA THR A 102 -0.46 2.09 14.76
C THR A 102 -1.37 1.57 13.66
N VAL A 103 -1.83 2.42 12.73
CA VAL A 103 -2.78 2.01 11.68
C VAL A 103 -2.13 0.98 10.76
N GLN A 104 -0.93 1.24 10.26
CA GLN A 104 -0.19 0.29 9.44
C GLN A 104 0.08 -1.05 10.14
N LEU A 105 0.38 -1.03 11.44
CA LEU A 105 0.55 -2.26 12.21
C LEU A 105 -0.75 -3.06 12.30
N GLU A 106 -1.89 -2.41 12.51
CA GLU A 106 -3.19 -3.07 12.56
C GLU A 106 -3.61 -3.64 11.21
N ILE A 107 -3.38 -2.89 10.12
CA ILE A 107 -3.56 -3.39 8.75
C ILE A 107 -2.68 -4.63 8.54
N GLY A 108 -1.41 -4.55 8.91
CA GLY A 108 -0.47 -5.67 8.81
C GLY A 108 -0.91 -6.90 9.61
N ARG A 109 -1.40 -6.72 10.84
CA ARG A 109 -1.94 -7.81 11.68
C ARG A 109 -3.19 -8.43 11.05
N THR A 110 -4.11 -7.60 10.58
CA THR A 110 -5.36 -8.03 9.96
C THR A 110 -5.12 -8.82 8.68
N LEU A 111 -4.19 -8.39 7.84
CA LEU A 111 -3.82 -9.11 6.63
C LEU A 111 -3.00 -10.37 6.94
N ARG A 112 -2.31 -10.47 8.08
CA ARG A 112 -1.57 -11.69 8.48
C ARG A 112 -2.47 -12.83 8.98
N ALA A 113 -3.61 -12.50 9.58
CA ALA A 113 -4.59 -13.45 10.11
C ALA A 113 -5.56 -13.93 9.05
#